data_AF-A0A6J1NY46-F1
#
_entry.id   AF-A0A6J1NY46-F1
#
_cell.length_a   1.000
_cell.length_b   1.000
_cell.length_c   1.000
_cell.angle_alpha   90.00
_cell.angle_beta   90.00
_cell.angle_gamma   90.00
#
_symmetry.space_group_name_H-M   'P 1'
#
loop_
_entity.id
_entity.type
_entity.pdbx_description
1 polymer ?
#
loop_
_entity_poly.entity_id
_entity_poly.type
_entity_poly.pdbx_seq_one_letter_code
_entity_poly.pdbx_strand_id
1 'polypeptide(L)'
;MYKVLILTSFLVIVAGYPDMFATQTFKTGIEYHGSLPMSGGSERYRHRNNLDPFYITVTANANNGYVITYLQVSATTDITGSVEFNLVEGQTGSKKMVFQLISNQTDFLSYNYLAYGIKEDKYRKLSNIITLQLRNTR
;
A
#
# COMPACT_ATOMS: atom_id res chain seq x y z
N MET A 1 52.88 -6.03 -3.16
CA MET A 1 52.04 -4.81 -2.99
C MET A 1 50.69 -4.91 -3.70
N TYR A 2 50.61 -5.48 -4.91
CA TYR A 2 49.34 -5.68 -5.64
C TYR A 2 48.30 -6.54 -4.90
N LYS A 3 48.72 -7.57 -4.13
CA LYS A 3 47.80 -8.42 -3.34
C LYS A 3 47.01 -7.66 -2.26
N VAL A 4 47.61 -6.64 -1.64
CA VAL A 4 46.95 -5.81 -0.61
C VAL A 4 45.96 -4.85 -1.26
N LEU A 5 46.33 -4.32 -2.43
CA LEU A 5 45.50 -3.38 -3.20
C LEU A 5 44.22 -4.05 -3.75
N ILE A 6 44.30 -5.34 -4.10
CA ILE A 6 43.15 -6.16 -4.50
C ILE A 6 42.24 -6.49 -3.30
N LEU A 7 42.83 -6.73 -2.12
CA LEU A 7 42.05 -7.00 -0.91
C LEU A 7 41.27 -5.76 -0.43
N THR A 8 41.89 -4.57 -0.52
CA THR A 8 41.23 -3.32 -0.14
C THR A 8 40.14 -2.91 -1.13
N SER A 9 40.32 -3.17 -2.43
CA SER A 9 39.25 -2.92 -3.41
C SER A 9 38.06 -3.87 -3.25
N PHE A 10 38.29 -5.12 -2.85
CA PHE A 10 37.20 -6.07 -2.55
C PHE A 10 36.39 -5.66 -1.30
N LEU A 11 37.07 -5.16 -0.26
CA LEU A 11 36.41 -4.66 0.95
C LEU A 11 35.53 -3.42 0.68
N VAL A 12 35.94 -2.53 -0.22
CA VAL A 12 35.14 -1.35 -0.59
C VAL A 12 33.87 -1.75 -1.36
N ILE A 13 33.93 -2.80 -2.19
CA ILE A 13 32.75 -3.30 -2.93
C ILE A 13 31.72 -3.92 -1.98
N VAL A 14 32.17 -4.66 -0.95
CA VAL A 14 31.27 -5.27 0.03
C VAL A 14 30.69 -4.22 1.00
N ALA A 15 31.48 -3.22 1.39
CA ALA A 15 31.01 -2.13 2.26
C ALA A 15 30.09 -1.13 1.55
N GLY A 16 30.07 -1.14 0.21
CA GLY A 16 29.32 -0.23 -0.63
C GLY A 16 28.07 -0.83 -1.26
N TYR A 17 27.56 -1.99 -0.79
CA TYR A 17 26.27 -2.49 -1.26
C TYR A 17 25.19 -1.47 -0.88
N PRO A 18 24.63 -0.71 -1.82
CA PRO A 18 23.57 0.23 -1.49
C PRO A 18 22.35 -0.58 -1.09
N ASP A 19 21.68 -0.20 0.00
CA ASP A 19 20.36 -0.75 0.33
C ASP A 19 19.44 -0.50 -0.87
N MET A 20 19.19 -1.55 -1.66
CA MET A 20 18.34 -1.48 -2.83
C MET A 20 16.89 -1.60 -2.37
N PHE A 21 16.11 -0.57 -2.65
CA PHE A 21 14.68 -0.53 -2.32
C PHE A 21 13.83 -0.77 -3.56
N ALA A 22 12.78 -1.57 -3.42
CA ALA A 22 11.79 -1.82 -4.45
C ALA A 22 10.45 -1.21 -4.02
N THR A 23 9.81 -0.45 -4.91
CA THR A 23 8.49 0.15 -4.65
C THR A 23 7.42 -0.53 -5.49
N GLN A 24 6.36 -0.99 -4.84
CA GLN A 24 5.19 -1.58 -5.44
C GLN A 24 3.99 -0.64 -5.25
N THR A 25 3.15 -0.54 -6.28
CA THR A 25 1.95 0.30 -6.22
C THR A 25 0.71 -0.56 -6.38
N PHE A 26 -0.21 -0.41 -5.44
CA PHE A 26 -1.48 -1.10 -5.38
C PHE A 26 -2.60 -0.08 -5.58
N LYS A 27 -3.58 -0.47 -6.38
CA LYS A 27 -4.72 0.36 -6.73
C LYS A 27 -5.98 -0.44 -6.52
N THR A 28 -6.95 0.12 -5.81
CA THR A 28 -8.27 -0.48 -5.64
C THR A 28 -9.36 0.56 -5.83
N GLY A 29 -10.50 0.11 -6.35
CA GLY A 29 -11.65 0.95 -6.65
C GLY A 29 -11.66 1.53 -8.06
N ILE A 30 -12.50 2.56 -8.26
CA ILE A 30 -12.79 3.18 -9.56
C ILE A 30 -12.49 4.67 -9.46
N GLU A 31 -11.59 5.14 -10.33
CA GLU A 31 -11.32 6.56 -10.47
C GLU A 31 -12.44 7.21 -11.29
N TYR A 32 -13.29 8.01 -10.63
CA TYR A 32 -14.32 8.80 -11.31
C TYR A 32 -13.80 10.19 -11.65
N HIS A 33 -14.27 10.74 -12.76
CA HIS A 33 -14.00 12.12 -13.13
C HIS A 33 -14.51 13.09 -12.04
N GLY A 34 -13.61 13.94 -11.54
CA GLY A 34 -13.89 14.86 -10.42
C GLY A 34 -13.72 14.25 -9.03
N SER A 35 -13.13 13.06 -8.91
CA SER A 35 -12.65 12.55 -7.61
C SER A 35 -11.50 13.41 -7.10
N LEU A 36 -11.54 13.77 -5.82
CA LEU A 36 -10.54 14.61 -5.18
C LEU A 36 -9.75 13.80 -4.15
N PRO A 37 -8.45 14.10 -3.94
CA PRO A 37 -7.71 13.51 -2.83
C PRO A 37 -8.36 13.92 -1.50
N MET A 38 -8.57 12.95 -0.61
CA MET A 38 -9.30 13.15 0.66
C MET A 38 -8.43 12.91 1.88
N SER A 39 -7.94 11.69 2.01
CA SER A 39 -7.13 11.25 3.15
C SER A 39 -5.90 10.56 2.60
N GLY A 40 -4.74 10.96 3.08
CA GLY A 40 -3.50 10.26 2.79
C GLY A 40 -2.65 10.17 4.03
N GLY A 41 -1.73 9.23 4.02
CA GLY A 41 -0.80 9.03 5.11
C GLY A 41 0.39 8.27 4.60
N SER A 42 1.55 8.60 5.16
CA SER A 42 2.79 7.90 4.88
C SER A 42 3.48 7.62 6.18
N GLU A 43 4.03 6.42 6.32
CA GLU A 43 4.78 6.05 7.50
C GLU A 43 5.90 5.09 7.13
N ARG A 44 6.97 5.16 7.93
CA ARG A 44 8.18 4.37 7.73
C ARG A 44 8.42 3.49 8.95
N TYR A 45 8.35 2.18 8.73
CA TYR A 45 8.61 1.19 9.77
C TYR A 45 9.93 0.47 9.51
N ARG A 46 10.76 0.43 10.55
CA ARG A 46 11.92 -0.45 10.60
C ARG A 46 11.74 -1.36 11.81
N HIS A 47 11.66 -2.66 11.56
CA HIS A 47 11.56 -3.65 12.61
C HIS A 47 12.67 -4.68 12.39
N ARG A 48 13.26 -5.16 13.48
CA ARG A 48 14.26 -6.24 13.40
C ARG A 48 13.48 -7.54 13.19
N ASN A 49 13.30 -7.93 11.93
CA ASN A 49 12.47 -9.06 11.57
C ASN A 49 13.25 -10.36 11.75
N ASN A 50 12.57 -11.38 12.26
CA ASN A 50 13.11 -12.73 12.44
C ASN A 50 12.68 -13.67 11.29
N LEU A 51 12.43 -13.10 10.10
CA LEU A 51 11.81 -13.74 8.93
C LEU A 51 10.31 -14.05 9.06
N ASP A 52 9.63 -13.41 10.02
CA ASP A 52 8.18 -13.53 10.19
C ASP A 52 7.45 -12.45 9.36
N PRO A 53 6.26 -12.75 8.80
CA PRO A 53 5.45 -11.73 8.17
C PRO A 53 4.90 -10.77 9.23
N PHE A 54 4.98 -9.46 8.96
CA PHE A 54 4.35 -8.45 9.81
C PHE A 54 3.27 -7.68 9.05
N TYR A 55 2.27 -7.22 9.81
CA TYR A 55 1.02 -6.70 9.30
C TYR A 55 0.86 -5.24 9.70
N ILE A 56 0.69 -4.36 8.72
CA ILE A 56 0.28 -2.98 8.96
C ILE A 56 -1.17 -2.83 8.53
N THR A 57 -2.04 -2.52 9.48
CA THR A 57 -3.44 -2.20 9.20
C THR A 57 -3.63 -0.69 9.18
N VAL A 58 -4.15 -0.16 8.07
CA VAL A 58 -4.39 1.26 7.89
C VAL A 58 -5.88 1.50 7.65
N THR A 59 -6.43 2.48 8.36
CA THR A 59 -7.82 2.91 8.17
C THR A 59 -7.84 4.24 7.44
N ALA A 60 -8.35 4.25 6.22
CA ALA A 60 -8.63 5.45 5.45
C ALA A 60 -10.09 5.87 5.66
N ASN A 61 -10.32 7.14 6.00
CA ASN A 61 -11.64 7.70 6.20
C ASN A 61 -11.91 8.81 5.17
N ALA A 62 -13.12 8.81 4.61
CA ALA A 62 -13.60 9.90 3.78
C ALA A 62 -13.85 11.15 4.63
N ASN A 63 -13.73 12.32 4.01
CA ASN A 63 -14.21 13.55 4.63
C ASN A 63 -15.74 13.55 4.71
N ASN A 64 -16.30 14.33 5.65
CA ASN A 64 -17.75 14.42 5.84
C ASN A 64 -18.48 14.82 4.54
N GLY A 65 -19.49 14.04 4.17
CA GLY A 65 -20.29 14.24 2.95
C GLY A 65 -19.67 13.63 1.67
N TYR A 66 -18.58 12.89 1.80
CA TYR A 66 -17.91 12.20 0.70
C TYR A 66 -17.79 10.70 0.95
N VAL A 67 -17.50 9.97 -0.12
CA VAL A 67 -17.23 8.53 -0.11
C VAL A 67 -15.93 8.24 -0.85
N ILE A 68 -15.19 7.24 -0.40
CA ILE A 68 -13.94 6.80 -1.05
C ILE A 68 -14.29 6.02 -2.31
N THR A 69 -13.77 6.46 -3.44
CA THR A 69 -13.98 5.82 -4.74
C THR A 69 -12.76 5.05 -5.21
N TYR A 70 -11.57 5.54 -4.87
CA TYR A 70 -10.32 5.02 -5.35
C TYR A 70 -9.26 5.16 -4.26
N LEU A 71 -8.47 4.11 -4.05
CA LEU A 71 -7.38 4.09 -3.10
C LEU A 71 -6.12 3.65 -3.82
N GLN A 72 -5.07 4.46 -3.69
CA GLN A 72 -3.75 4.16 -4.18
C GLN A 72 -2.81 3.99 -2.98
N VAL A 73 -2.12 2.86 -2.93
CA VAL A 73 -1.14 2.55 -1.89
C VAL A 73 0.19 2.21 -2.55
N SER A 74 1.22 2.94 -2.20
CA SER A 74 2.60 2.66 -2.58
C SER A 74 3.31 2.09 -1.37
N ALA A 75 3.95 0.93 -1.52
CA ALA A 75 4.76 0.31 -0.48
C ALA A 75 6.17 0.08 -1.00
N THR A 76 7.16 0.44 -0.21
CA THR A 76 8.59 0.34 -0.51
C THR A 76 9.22 -0.58 0.52
N THR A 77 9.88 -1.63 0.04
CA THR A 77 10.63 -2.59 0.86
C THR A 77 12.05 -2.74 0.35
N ASP A 78 12.87 -3.48 1.09
CA ASP A 78 14.14 -3.97 0.56
C ASP A 78 13.91 -4.84 -0.67
N ILE A 79 14.93 -4.99 -1.53
CA ILE A 79 14.83 -5.73 -2.80
C ILE A 79 14.47 -7.21 -2.63
N THR A 80 14.81 -7.80 -1.47
CA THR A 80 14.47 -9.17 -1.10
C THR A 80 13.09 -9.27 -0.44
N GLY A 81 12.53 -8.13 -0.04
CA GLY A 81 11.24 -8.04 0.62
C GLY A 81 10.09 -8.16 -0.38
N SER A 82 9.01 -8.79 0.08
CA SER A 82 7.74 -8.79 -0.63
C SER A 82 6.67 -8.08 0.20
N VAL A 83 5.75 -7.42 -0.50
CA VAL A 83 4.57 -6.80 0.11
C VAL A 83 3.34 -7.34 -0.60
N GLU A 84 2.39 -7.79 0.20
CA GLU A 84 1.05 -8.10 -0.25
C GLU A 84 0.08 -7.05 0.27
N PHE A 85 -0.82 -6.61 -0.61
CA PHE A 85 -1.90 -5.69 -0.27
C PHE A 85 -3.21 -6.45 -0.16
N ASN A 86 -3.90 -6.29 0.97
CA ASN A 86 -5.20 -6.89 1.21
C ASN A 86 -6.22 -5.83 1.66
N LEU A 87 -7.38 -5.77 1.00
CA LEU A 87 -8.48 -4.90 1.43
C LEU A 87 -9.39 -5.69 2.38
N VAL A 88 -9.37 -5.35 3.66
CA VAL A 88 -10.06 -6.09 4.72
C VAL A 88 -11.49 -5.61 4.90
N GLU A 89 -11.71 -4.29 4.85
CA GLU A 89 -13.01 -3.68 5.06
C GLU A 89 -13.23 -2.53 4.07
N GLY A 90 -14.47 -2.42 3.61
CA GLY A 90 -14.89 -1.35 2.72
C GLY A 90 -14.75 -1.71 1.25
N GLN A 91 -15.50 -0.98 0.44
CA GLN A 91 -15.54 -1.09 -1.01
C GLN A 91 -15.72 0.31 -1.61
N THR A 92 -15.57 0.44 -2.93
CA THR A 92 -15.88 1.67 -3.66
C THR A 92 -17.23 2.23 -3.21
N GLY A 93 -17.28 3.50 -2.81
CA GLY A 93 -18.47 4.16 -2.26
C GLY A 93 -18.59 4.10 -0.73
N SER A 94 -17.63 3.49 -0.03
CA SER A 94 -17.63 3.44 1.44
C SER A 94 -17.03 4.71 2.04
N LYS A 95 -17.51 5.09 3.24
CA LYS A 95 -16.92 6.20 4.02
C LYS A 95 -15.62 5.82 4.73
N LYS A 96 -15.38 4.51 4.87
CA LYS A 96 -14.22 3.93 5.53
C LYS A 96 -13.70 2.78 4.66
N MET A 97 -12.39 2.71 4.50
CA MET A 97 -11.70 1.57 3.94
C MET A 97 -10.57 1.16 4.88
N VAL A 98 -10.49 -0.13 5.20
CA VAL A 98 -9.41 -0.71 5.99
C VAL A 98 -8.64 -1.64 5.09
N PHE A 99 -7.36 -1.37 4.93
CA PHE A 99 -6.46 -2.23 4.18
C PHE A 99 -5.28 -2.66 5.04
N GLN A 100 -4.69 -3.78 4.65
CA GLN A 100 -3.52 -4.37 5.27
C GLN A 100 -2.39 -4.46 4.26
N LEU A 101 -1.20 -4.10 4.73
CA LEU A 101 0.06 -4.38 4.06
C LEU A 101 0.75 -5.48 4.84
N ILE A 102 0.96 -6.60 4.17
CA ILE A 102 1.65 -7.76 4.72
C ILE A 102 3.04 -7.75 4.12
N SER A 103 4.05 -7.54 4.97
CA SER A 103 5.43 -7.50 4.51
C SER A 103 6.17 -8.73 5.01
N ASN A 104 6.87 -9.38 4.09
CA ASN A 104 7.62 -10.60 4.34
C ASN A 104 9.07 -10.43 3.86
N GLN A 105 10.00 -11.10 4.55
CA GLN A 105 11.42 -11.15 4.19
C GLN A 105 12.11 -9.77 4.08
N THR A 106 11.68 -8.80 4.91
CA THR A 106 12.30 -7.48 5.00
C THR A 106 12.19 -6.92 6.41
N ASP A 107 13.21 -6.14 6.78
CA ASP A 107 13.27 -5.36 8.03
C ASP A 107 12.71 -3.94 7.83
N PHE A 108 12.35 -3.61 6.60
CA PHE A 108 12.03 -2.26 6.17
C PHE A 108 10.74 -2.22 5.36
N LEU A 109 9.76 -1.47 5.85
CA LEU A 109 8.55 -1.16 5.09
C LEU A 109 8.25 0.33 5.23
N SER A 110 8.25 1.02 4.10
CA SER A 110 7.72 2.38 3.99
C SER A 110 6.47 2.32 3.14
N TYR A 111 5.37 2.92 3.59
CA TYR A 111 4.19 3.03 2.75
C TYR A 111 3.71 4.47 2.66
N ASN A 112 2.99 4.74 1.58
CA ASN A 112 2.25 5.96 1.35
C ASN A 112 0.92 5.58 0.73
N TYR A 113 -0.20 6.06 1.29
CA TYR A 113 -1.50 5.88 0.68
C TYR A 113 -2.17 7.22 0.42
N LEU A 114 -2.98 7.24 -0.62
CA LEU A 114 -3.84 8.35 -0.96
C LEU A 114 -5.21 7.81 -1.36
N ALA A 115 -6.22 8.18 -0.58
CA ALA A 115 -7.61 7.91 -0.87
C ALA A 115 -8.23 9.10 -1.61
N TYR A 116 -8.94 8.78 -2.67
CA TYR A 116 -9.70 9.72 -3.48
C TYR A 116 -11.18 9.46 -3.27
N GLY A 117 -11.96 10.53 -3.34
CA GLY A 117 -13.38 10.43 -3.10
C GLY A 117 -14.17 11.53 -3.80
N ILE A 118 -15.48 11.30 -3.82
CA ILE A 118 -16.46 12.17 -4.45
C ILE A 118 -17.61 12.41 -3.47
N LYS A 119 -18.32 13.52 -3.63
CA LYS A 119 -19.52 13.81 -2.82
C LYS A 119 -20.52 12.67 -2.95
N GLU A 120 -21.11 12.26 -1.83
CA GLU A 120 -22.05 11.14 -1.75
C GLU A 120 -23.22 11.28 -2.73
N ASP A 121 -23.79 12.48 -2.85
CA ASP A 121 -24.89 12.78 -3.78
C ASP A 121 -24.50 12.63 -5.27
N LYS A 122 -23.24 12.92 -5.60
CA LYS A 122 -22.73 12.73 -6.96
C LYS A 122 -22.41 11.26 -7.21
N TYR A 123 -21.84 10.57 -6.22
CA TYR A 123 -21.55 9.14 -6.30
C TYR A 123 -22.81 8.34 -6.65
N ARG A 124 -23.91 8.59 -5.93
CA ARG A 124 -25.19 7.90 -6.14
C ARG A 124 -25.75 8.02 -7.55
N LYS A 125 -25.43 9.11 -8.25
CA LYS A 125 -25.85 9.35 -9.65
C LYS A 125 -24.96 8.65 -10.67
N LEU A 126 -23.72 8.34 -10.30
CA LEU A 126 -22.71 7.72 -11.15
C LEU A 126 -22.58 6.21 -10.91
N SER A 127 -22.97 5.75 -9.74
CA SER A 127 -22.77 4.38 -9.28
C SER A 127 -23.76 3.43 -9.95
N ASN A 128 -23.33 2.76 -11.03
CA ASN A 128 -24.02 1.60 -11.60
C ASN A 128 -23.66 0.32 -10.82
N ILE A 129 -23.91 0.30 -9.51
CA ILE A 129 -23.60 -0.88 -8.68
C ILE A 129 -24.69 -1.92 -8.88
N ILE A 130 -24.37 -3.00 -9.59
CA ILE A 130 -25.23 -4.18 -9.67
C ILE A 130 -24.95 -5.03 -8.43
N THR A 131 -25.84 -4.97 -7.43
CA THR A 131 -25.75 -5.83 -6.26
C THR A 131 -26.43 -7.15 -6.57
N LEU A 132 -25.65 -8.21 -6.84
CA LEU A 132 -26.18 -9.55 -7.01
C LEU A 132 -26.33 -10.21 -5.64
N GLN A 133 -27.56 -10.51 -5.25
CA GLN A 133 -27.78 -11.35 -4.08
C GLN A 133 -27.48 -12.81 -4.44
N LEU A 134 -26.48 -13.40 -3.79
CA LEU A 134 -26.27 -14.84 -3.84
C LEU A 134 -27.42 -15.52 -3.09
N ARG A 135 -28.40 -16.03 -3.85
CA ARG A 135 -29.46 -16.87 -3.29
C ARG A 135 -28.81 -18.18 -2.85
N ASN A 136 -28.59 -18.32 -1.55
CA ASN A 136 -28.06 -19.55 -0.97
C ASN A 136 -29.18 -20.61 -1.03
N THR A 137 -29.22 -21.40 -2.11
CA THR A 137 -30.08 -22.59 -2.19
C THR A 137 -29.48 -23.63 -1.25
N ARG A 138 -30.11 -23.79 -0.08
CA ARG A 138 -29.93 -24.98 0.77
C ARG A 138 -30.42 -26.22 0.03
#